data_AF-A0A7V6FEL8-F1
#
_entry.id   AF-A0A7V6FEL8-F1
#
_cell.length_a   1.000
_cell.length_b   1.000
_cell.length_c   1.000
_cell.angle_alpha   90.00
_cell.angle_beta   90.00
_cell.angle_gamma   90.00
#
_symmetry.space_group_name_H-M   'P 1'
#
loop_
_entity.id
_entity.type
_entity.pdbx_description
1 polymer ?
#
loop_
_entity_poly.entity_id
_entity_poly.type
_entity_poly.pdbx_seq_one_letter_code
_entity_poly.pdbx_strand_id
1 'polypeptide(L)' 'MDHTKASELVEITINNYPATFTTKDGLSQVIWSDSNRLILVTTRLSKEETIRIANNIKNKKVSKTVSFS' A
#
# COMPACT_ATOMS: atom_id res chain seq x y z
N MET A 1 -0.38 -22.83 -24.26
CA MET A 1 0.70 -22.37 -23.36
C MET A 1 0.05 -21.50 -22.32
N ASP A 2 0.04 -21.97 -21.08
CA ASP A 2 -0.64 -21.32 -19.94
C ASP A 2 -0.05 -19.93 -19.69
N HIS A 3 -0.89 -18.90 -19.76
CA HIS A 3 -0.54 -17.51 -19.42
C HIS A 3 -0.84 -17.16 -17.95
N THR A 4 -0.84 -18.14 -17.06
CA THR A 4 -1.03 -17.89 -15.62
C THR A 4 0.31 -17.57 -14.98
N LYS A 5 0.89 -16.41 -15.32
CA LYS A 5 1.93 -15.80 -14.47
C LYS A 5 1.29 -15.57 -13.12
N ALA A 6 1.54 -16.48 -12.17
CA ALA A 6 1.08 -16.35 -10.81
C ALA A 6 1.50 -14.96 -10.30
N SER A 7 0.52 -14.12 -9.98
CA SER A 7 0.78 -12.83 -9.35
C SER A 7 1.55 -13.10 -8.07
N GLU A 8 2.82 -12.70 -8.05
CA GLU A 8 3.69 -12.93 -6.90
C GLU A 8 3.17 -12.08 -5.75
N LEU A 9 2.62 -12.72 -4.72
CA LEU A 9 2.23 -12.07 -3.47
C LEU A 9 3.47 -12.05 -2.59
N VAL A 10 3.98 -10.84 -2.32
CA VAL A 10 5.16 -10.64 -1.49
C VAL A 10 4.75 -9.88 -0.24
N GLU A 11 4.96 -10.48 0.92
CA GLU A 11 4.80 -9.80 2.20
C GLU A 11 5.93 -8.78 2.39
N ILE A 12 5.54 -7.56 2.74
CA ILE A 12 6.43 -6.43 2.99
C ILE A 12 5.93 -5.63 4.18
N THR A 13 6.70 -4.62 4.61
CA THR A 13 6.30 -3.71 5.68
C THR A 13 6.26 -2.28 5.14
N ILE A 14 5.13 -1.58 5.35
CA ILE A 14 4.96 -0.15 5.02
C ILE A 14 4.69 0.60 6.31
N ASN A 15 5.53 1.56 6.68
CA ASN A 15 5.34 2.38 7.89
C ASN A 15 5.10 1.55 9.18
N ASN A 16 5.82 0.43 9.34
CA ASN A 16 5.65 -0.56 10.42
C ASN A 16 4.32 -1.35 10.41
N TYR A 17 3.53 -1.24 9.35
CA TYR A 17 2.34 -2.07 9.14
C TYR A 17 2.64 -3.22 8.18
N PRO A 18 2.18 -4.45 8.46
CA PRO A 18 2.20 -5.55 7.51
C PRO A 18 1.45 -5.17 6.24
N ALA A 19 2.06 -5.43 5.10
CA ALA A 19 1.56 -5.04 3.80
C ALA A 19 1.81 -6.16 2.80
N THR A 20 1.00 -6.19 1.74
CA THR A 20 1.16 -7.14 0.64
C THR A 20 1.46 -6.37 -0.62
N PHE A 21 2.56 -6.72 -1.27
CA PHE A 21 2.88 -6.29 -2.62
C PHE A 21 2.43 -7.36 -3.62
N THR A 22 1.86 -6.94 -4.74
CA THR A 22 1.58 -7.85 -5.85
C THR A 22 1.78 -7.15 -7.18
N THR A 23 2.10 -7.94 -8.21
CA THR A 23 2.14 -7.47 -9.59
C THR A 23 1.19 -8.29 -10.46
N LYS A 24 0.39 -7.58 -11.24
CA LYS A 24 -0.52 -8.20 -12.20
C LYS A 24 -0.68 -7.30 -13.41
N ASP A 25 -0.53 -7.86 -14.61
CA ASP A 25 -0.75 -7.15 -15.88
C ASP A 25 0.03 -5.83 -16.01
N GLY A 26 1.26 -5.79 -15.48
CA GLY A 26 2.12 -4.60 -15.48
C GLY A 26 1.74 -3.53 -14.46
N LEU A 27 0.78 -3.81 -13.58
CA LEU A 27 0.45 -2.99 -12.42
C LEU A 27 1.15 -3.51 -11.17
N SER A 28 1.83 -2.61 -10.48
CA SER A 28 2.37 -2.83 -9.14
C SER A 28 1.37 -2.34 -8.11
N GLN A 29 1.03 -3.20 -7.16
CA GLN A 29 0.05 -2.91 -6.14
C GLN A 29 0.64 -3.14 -4.75
N VAL A 30 0.34 -2.23 -3.82
CA VAL A 30 0.64 -2.38 -2.39
C VAL A 30 -0.64 -2.15 -1.62
N ILE A 31 -1.03 -3.11 -0.79
CA ILE A 31 -2.19 -3.02 0.09
C ILE A 31 -1.76 -3.21 1.53
N TRP A 32 -2.25 -2.35 2.42
CA TRP A 32 -2.07 -2.49 3.86
C TRP A 32 -3.20 -1.81 4.60
N SER A 33 -3.34 -2.16 5.88
CA SER A 33 -4.25 -1.49 6.79
C SER A 33 -3.47 -0.85 7.91
N ASP A 34 -3.80 0.40 8.22
CA ASP A 34 -3.47 0.98 9.52
C ASP A 34 -4.66 0.83 10.49
N SER A 35 -4.59 1.48 11.66
CA SER A 35 -5.64 1.38 12.68
C SER A 35 -7.01 1.87 12.24
N ASN A 36 -7.11 2.76 11.24
CA ASN A 36 -8.36 3.41 10.84
C ASN A 36 -8.66 3.35 9.33
N ARG A 37 -7.75 2.82 8.50
CA ARG A 37 -7.84 2.91 7.05
C ARG A 37 -7.29 1.65 6.39
N LEU A 38 -7.98 1.21 5.34
CA LEU A 38 -7.41 0.33 4.32
C LEU A 38 -6.84 1.21 3.21
N ILE A 39 -5.57 1.00 2.85
CA ILE A 39 -4.88 1.75 1.79
C ILE A 39 -4.47 0.79 0.68
N LEU A 40 -4.80 1.16 -0.56
CA LEU A 40 -4.36 0.49 -1.78
C LEU A 40 -3.63 1.51 -2.65
N VAL A 41 -2.38 1.22 -2.97
CA VAL A 41 -1.57 1.97 -3.94
C VAL A 41 -1.46 1.10 -5.18
N THR A 42 -1.90 1.61 -6.33
CA THR A 42 -1.77 0.94 -7.64
C THR A 42 -1.00 1.85 -8.58
N THR A 43 0.08 1.35 -9.18
CA THR A 43 0.92 2.12 -10.11
C THR A 43 1.37 1.24 -11.29
N ARG A 44 1.94 1.87 -12.32
CA ARG A 44 2.71 1.19 -13.38
C ARG A 44 4.23 1.29 -13.18
N LEU A 45 4.65 1.65 -11.97
CA LEU A 45 6.05 1.82 -11.60
C LEU A 45 6.63 0.50 -11.09
N SER A 46 7.96 0.47 -10.88
CA SER A 46 8.62 -0.69 -10.28
C SER A 46 8.14 -0.93 -8.84
N LYS A 47 8.50 -2.10 -8.30
CA LYS A 47 8.24 -2.46 -6.90
C LYS A 47 8.80 -1.42 -5.95
N GLU A 48 10.05 -1.02 -6.14
CA GLU A 48 10.79 -0.10 -5.29
C GLU A 48 10.13 1.28 -5.24
N GLU A 49 9.76 1.83 -6.40
CA GLU A 49 9.08 3.12 -6.50
C GLU A 49 7.65 3.07 -5.92
N THR A 50 6.93 1.96 -6.13
CA THR A 50 5.60 1.77 -5.52
C THR A 50 5.68 1.72 -4.00
N ILE A 51 6.66 0.99 -3.45
CA ILE A 51 6.92 0.91 -2.00
C ILE A 51 7.35 2.27 -1.46
N ARG A 52 8.15 3.03 -2.21
CA ARG A 52 8.56 4.39 -1.84
C ARG A 52 7.36 5.33 -1.75
N ILE A 53 6.42 5.25 -2.69
CA ILE A 53 5.17 6.01 -2.65
C ILE A 53 4.35 5.61 -1.42
N ALA A 54 4.17 4.30 -1.20
CA ALA A 54 3.40 3.77 -0.07
C ALA A 54 3.96 4.23 1.29
N ASN A 55 5.28 4.19 1.48
CA ASN A 55 5.91 4.68 2.72
C ASN A 55 5.72 6.19 2.93
N ASN A 56 5.59 6.98 1.87
CA ASN A 56 5.34 8.43 2.00
C ASN A 56 3.88 8.78 2.33
N ILE A 57 2.95 7.82 2.27
CA ILE A 57 1.56 8.03 2.69
C ILE A 57 1.53 8.07 4.22
N LYS A 58 1.68 9.28 4.78
CA LYS A 58 1.61 9.53 6.21
C LYS A 58 0.16 9.63 6.68
N ASN A 59 -0.09 9.08 7.87
CA ASN A 59 -1.25 9.46 8.64
C ASN A 59 -1.15 10.94 8.99
N LYS A 60 -1.86 11.79 8.24
CA LYS A 60 -2.20 13.13 8.72
C LYS A 60 -3.00 12.89 10.00
N LYS A 61 -2.35 12.99 11.16
CA LYS A 61 -3.04 13.03 12.45
C LYS A 61 -4.06 14.15 12.31
N VAL A 62 -5.32 13.78 12.14
CA VAL A 62 -6.39 14.75 12.21
C VAL A 62 -6.47 15.09 13.69
N SER A 63 -5.75 16.13 14.12
CA SER A 63 -6.02 16.78 15.41
C SER A 63 -7.40 17.39 15.31
N LYS A 64 -8.44 16.57 15.46
CA LYS A 64 -9.77 17.05 15.80
C LYS A 64 -9.71 17.42 17.28
N THR A 65 -9.28 18.63 17.57
CA THR A 65 -9.68 19.29 18.82
C THR A 65 -11.19 19.49 18.70
N VAL A 66 -11.97 18.57 19.25
CA VAL A 66 -13.40 18.79 19.44
C VAL A 66 -13.53 19.59 20.73
N SER A 67 -13.56 20.91 20.62
CA SER A 67 -13.95 21.80 21.70
C SER A 67 -15.47 21.83 21.76
N PHE A 68 -16.05 21.29 22.83
CA PHE A 68 -17.45 21.55 23.17
C PHE A 68 -17.50 22.91 23.87
N SER A 69 -18.21 23.86 23.26
CA SER A 69 -18.61 25.14 23.84
C SER A 69 -19.97 25.03 24.51
#